data_AF-A0A137Q4S1-F1
#
_entry.id   AF-A0A137Q4S1-F1
#
_cell.length_a   1.000
_cell.length_b   1.000
_cell.length_c   1.000
_cell.angle_alpha   90.00
_cell.angle_beta   90.00
_cell.angle_gamma   90.00
#
_symmetry.space_group_name_H-M   'P 1'
#
loop_
_entity.id
_entity.type
_entity.pdbx_description
1 polymer ?
#
loop_
_entity_poly.entity_id
_entity_poly.type
_entity_poly.pdbx_seq_one_letter_code
_entity_poly.pdbx_strand_id
1 'polypeptide(L)'
;MNKNIGQIFYVTISYDQKNWVEKVLLTEFAINSSISTSTGYAPFKLNGAYMPSMLKEVRGNNSLPQEIKKFTEAVLTNIVTAYDAIIEAQVF
;
A
#
# COMPACT_ATOMS: atom_id res chain seq x y z
N MET A 1 12.32 -14.87 26.71
CA MET A 1 12.13 -13.95 25.56
C MET A 1 13.44 -13.17 25.41
N ASN A 2 14.27 -13.49 24.42
CA ASN A 2 15.52 -12.78 24.03
C ASN A 2 16.38 -13.59 23.03
N LYS A 3 16.11 -14.89 22.86
CA LYS A 3 16.84 -15.71 21.88
C LYS A 3 16.53 -15.35 20.41
N ASN A 4 15.41 -14.68 20.17
CA ASN A 4 14.85 -14.49 18.83
C ASN A 4 15.52 -13.35 18.03
N ILE A 5 15.86 -12.21 18.63
CA ILE A 5 16.38 -11.04 17.89
C ILE A 5 17.70 -11.36 17.18
N GLY A 6 18.69 -11.87 17.92
CA GLY A 6 19.99 -12.23 17.36
C GLY A 6 19.87 -13.29 16.26
N GLN A 7 19.00 -14.30 16.46
CA GLN A 7 18.76 -15.34 15.46
C GLN A 7 18.15 -14.78 14.17
N ILE A 8 17.15 -13.89 14.27
CA ILE A 8 16.57 -13.23 13.10
C ILE A 8 17.63 -12.37 12.39
N PHE A 9 18.43 -11.62 13.14
CA PHE A 9 19.50 -10.80 12.56
C PHE A 9 20.54 -11.67 11.83
N TYR A 10 21.00 -12.76 12.44
CA TYR A 10 21.96 -13.67 11.81
C TYR A 10 21.46 -14.26 10.49
N VAL A 11 20.17 -14.57 10.40
CA VAL A 11 19.59 -15.18 9.19
C VAL A 11 19.28 -14.15 8.11
N THR A 12 19.04 -12.89 8.50
CA THR A 12 18.55 -11.87 7.56
C THR A 12 19.60 -10.85 7.13
N ILE A 13 20.65 -10.64 7.92
CA ILE A 13 21.74 -9.72 7.57
C ILE A 13 22.62 -10.35 6.50
N SER A 14 22.90 -9.56 5.46
CA SER A 14 23.80 -9.95 4.38
C SER A 14 25.23 -10.11 4.90
N TYR A 15 26.04 -10.89 4.19
CA TYR A 15 27.45 -11.11 4.55
C TYR A 15 28.24 -9.80 4.72
N ASP A 16 27.97 -8.80 3.88
CA ASP A 16 28.62 -7.48 3.94
C ASP A 16 28.10 -6.57 5.06
N GLN A 17 27.09 -7.03 5.80
CA GLN A 17 26.45 -6.34 6.91
C GLN A 17 25.86 -4.97 6.58
N LYS A 18 25.69 -4.61 5.30
CA LYS A 18 25.24 -3.27 4.93
C LYS A 18 23.73 -3.05 5.07
N ASN A 19 22.95 -4.13 5.11
CA ASN A 19 21.50 -4.08 5.17
C ASN A 19 20.92 -4.10 6.60
N TRP A 20 21.76 -4.05 7.64
CA TRP A 20 21.31 -4.25 9.03
C TRP A 20 20.23 -3.25 9.46
N VAL A 21 20.33 -1.99 9.02
CA VAL A 21 19.34 -0.93 9.33
C VAL A 21 17.95 -1.30 8.82
N GLU A 22 17.86 -1.81 7.58
CA GLU A 22 16.60 -2.25 6.99
C GLU A 22 16.02 -3.48 7.72
N LYS A 23 16.89 -4.35 8.26
CA LYS A 23 16.47 -5.54 9.01
C LYS A 23 15.98 -5.26 10.42
N VAL A 24 16.27 -4.09 11.00
CA VAL A 24 15.74 -3.69 12.32
C VAL A 24 14.20 -3.68 12.30
N LEU A 25 13.61 -2.93 11.36
CA LEU A 25 12.15 -2.79 11.25
C LEU A 25 11.47 -4.13 10.95
N LEU A 26 12.08 -4.93 10.07
CA LEU A 26 11.56 -6.27 9.74
C LEU A 26 11.55 -7.19 10.96
N THR A 27 12.62 -7.13 11.77
CA THR A 27 12.75 -7.96 12.97
C THR A 27 11.74 -7.54 14.04
N GLU A 28 11.58 -6.24 14.26
CA GLU A 28 10.55 -5.71 15.17
C GLU A 28 9.16 -6.18 14.74
N PHE A 29 8.85 -6.05 13.45
CA PHE A 29 7.57 -6.48 12.91
C PHE A 29 7.35 -7.99 13.11
N ALA A 30 8.35 -8.83 12.81
CA ALA A 30 8.25 -10.28 12.97
C ALA A 30 8.00 -10.69 14.43
N ILE A 31 8.69 -10.04 15.38
CA ILE A 31 8.55 -10.31 16.81
C ILE A 31 7.17 -9.87 17.31
N ASN A 32 6.75 -8.65 16.97
CA ASN A 32 5.50 -8.09 17.46
C ASN A 32 4.24 -8.68 16.79
N SER A 33 4.41 -9.37 15.65
CA SER A 33 3.34 -10.09 14.95
C SER A 33 3.24 -11.56 15.35
N SER A 34 4.28 -12.13 15.95
CA SER A 34 4.27 -13.54 16.35
C SER A 34 3.36 -13.78 17.56
N ILE A 35 2.56 -14.83 17.49
CA ILE A 35 1.70 -15.25 18.61
C ILE A 35 2.58 -15.82 19.73
N SER A 36 2.43 -15.28 20.94
CA SER A 36 3.10 -15.83 22.11
C SER A 36 2.39 -17.09 22.60
N THR A 37 3.17 -18.12 22.93
CA THR A 37 2.64 -19.37 23.52
C THR A 37 2.05 -19.17 24.91
N SER A 38 2.51 -18.16 25.66
CA SER A 38 2.05 -17.90 27.03
C SER A 38 0.74 -17.13 27.09
N THR A 39 0.50 -16.23 26.13
CA THR A 39 -0.69 -15.36 26.12
C THR A 39 -1.70 -15.72 25.04
N GLY A 40 -1.30 -16.49 24.02
CA GLY A 40 -2.14 -16.80 22.85
C GLY A 40 -2.35 -15.61 21.91
N TYR A 41 -1.72 -14.46 22.17
CA TYR A 41 -1.85 -13.25 21.38
C TYR A 41 -0.48 -12.72 20.95
N ALA A 42 -0.47 -12.01 19.82
CA ALA A 42 0.69 -11.26 19.38
C ALA A 42 0.78 -9.90 20.09
N PRO A 43 1.99 -9.37 20.38
CA PRO A 43 2.16 -8.08 21.03
C PRO A 43 1.44 -6.91 20.34
N PHE A 44 1.43 -6.83 19.01
CA PHE A 44 0.68 -5.78 18.29
C PHE A 44 -0.80 -5.79 18.63
N LYS A 45 -1.40 -6.98 18.73
CA LYS A 45 -2.80 -7.15 19.10
C LYS A 45 -3.06 -6.78 20.57
N LEU A 46 -2.14 -7.09 21.47
CA LEU A 46 -2.31 -6.79 22.90
C LEU A 46 -2.12 -5.31 23.23
N ASN A 47 -1.11 -4.67 22.64
CA ASN A 47 -0.74 -3.30 22.98
C ASN A 47 -1.50 -2.24 22.18
N GLY A 48 -1.84 -2.56 20.92
CA GLY A 48 -2.45 -1.60 19.98
C GLY A 48 -3.83 -1.98 19.48
N ALA A 49 -4.39 -3.10 19.94
CA ALA A 49 -5.65 -3.68 19.45
C ALA A 49 -5.73 -3.89 17.92
N TYR A 50 -4.58 -3.82 17.23
CA TYR A 50 -4.48 -3.86 15.78
C TYR A 50 -3.29 -4.70 15.35
N MET A 51 -3.46 -5.53 14.32
CA MET A 51 -2.38 -6.27 13.69
C MET A 51 -2.05 -5.61 12.35
N PRO A 52 -0.89 -4.96 12.21
CA PRO A 52 -0.48 -4.41 10.92
C PRO A 52 -0.20 -5.54 9.93
N SER A 53 -0.66 -5.39 8.68
CA SER A 53 -0.27 -6.27 7.57
C SER A 53 0.78 -5.58 6.71
N MET A 54 1.84 -6.32 6.33
CA MET A 54 2.89 -5.83 5.40
C MET A 54 2.34 -5.60 3.98
N LEU A 55 1.22 -6.25 3.66
CA LEU A 55 0.48 -6.07 2.43
C LEU A 55 -0.92 -5.61 2.84
N LYS A 56 -1.22 -4.33 2.67
CA LYS A 56 -2.53 -4.03 2.09
C LYS A 56 -2.34 -4.35 0.63
N GLU A 57 -2.80 -5.54 0.22
CA GLU A 57 -3.17 -5.72 -1.17
C GLU A 57 -4.14 -4.57 -1.44
N VAL A 58 -3.66 -3.51 -2.08
CA VAL A 58 -4.55 -2.56 -2.72
C VAL A 58 -5.12 -3.38 -3.85
N ARG A 59 -6.15 -4.17 -3.55
CA ARG A 59 -7.15 -4.60 -4.52
C ARG A 59 -7.94 -3.34 -4.87
N GLY A 60 -7.22 -2.32 -5.34
CA GLY A 60 -7.81 -1.32 -6.20
C GLY A 60 -8.28 -2.16 -7.36
N ASN A 61 -9.60 -2.29 -7.48
CA ASN A 61 -10.15 -2.67 -8.76
C ASN A 61 -9.46 -1.72 -9.74
N ASN A 62 -8.65 -2.22 -10.67
CA ASN A 62 -7.93 -1.42 -11.66
C ASN A 62 -8.89 -0.59 -12.56
N SER A 63 -10.19 -0.62 -12.27
CA SER A 63 -11.19 0.32 -12.76
C SER A 63 -10.88 1.72 -12.26
N LEU A 64 -10.64 2.62 -13.20
CA LEU A 64 -10.73 4.07 -12.97
C LEU A 64 -12.00 4.38 -12.15
N PRO A 65 -11.93 5.23 -11.11
CA PRO A 65 -13.11 5.70 -10.40
C PRO A 65 -14.17 6.23 -11.38
N GLN A 66 -15.42 5.85 -11.17
CA GLN A 66 -16.56 6.19 -12.06
C GLN A 66 -16.69 7.70 -12.28
N GLU A 67 -16.30 8.51 -11.30
CA GLU A 67 -16.29 9.96 -11.36
C GLU A 67 -15.30 10.49 -12.41
N ILE A 68 -14.11 9.89 -12.50
CA ILE A 68 -13.11 10.26 -13.50
C ILE A 68 -13.64 9.93 -14.90
N LYS A 69 -14.29 8.77 -15.08
CA LYS A 69 -14.90 8.39 -16.35
C LYS A 69 -15.99 9.38 -16.80
N LYS A 70 -16.91 9.73 -15.90
CA LYS A 70 -17.97 10.72 -16.17
C LYS A 70 -17.40 12.09 -16.54
N PHE A 71 -16.35 12.52 -15.85
CA PHE A 71 -15.68 13.77 -16.15
C PHE A 71 -15.06 13.76 -17.55
N THR A 72 -14.33 12.70 -17.92
CA THR A 72 -13.72 12.58 -19.25
C THR A 72 -14.78 12.55 -20.36
N GLU A 73 -15.89 11.86 -20.17
CA GLU A 73 -17.02 11.82 -21.12
C GLU A 73 -17.65 13.21 -21.33
N ALA A 74 -17.84 13.98 -20.24
CA ALA A 74 -18.37 15.34 -20.33
C ALA A 74 -17.39 16.28 -21.05
N VAL A 75 -16.09 16.18 -20.76
CA VAL A 75 -15.05 16.96 -21.46
C VAL A 75 -15.03 16.66 -22.95
N LEU A 76 -15.05 15.38 -23.33
CA LEU A 76 -15.11 14.96 -24.74
C LEU A 76 -16.35 15.53 -25.45
N THR A 77 -17.51 15.45 -24.82
CA THR A 77 -18.75 15.99 -25.37
C THR A 77 -18.66 17.49 -25.58
N ASN A 78 -18.15 18.23 -24.60
CA ASN A 78 -17.99 19.68 -24.69
C ASN A 78 -17.01 20.09 -25.80
N ILE A 79 -15.94 19.32 -26.02
CA ILE A 79 -14.99 19.57 -27.10
C ILE A 79 -15.66 19.39 -28.47
N VAL A 80 -16.44 18.31 -28.65
CA VAL A 80 -17.16 18.05 -29.91
C VAL A 80 -18.18 19.16 -30.18
N THR A 81 -19.01 19.51 -29.19
CA THR A 81 -20.00 20.59 -29.32
C THR A 81 -19.34 21.93 -29.66
N ALA A 82 -18.21 22.25 -29.02
CA ALA A 82 -17.48 23.49 -29.31
C ALA A 82 -16.90 23.48 -30.73
N TYR A 83 -16.41 22.34 -31.20
CA TYR A 83 -15.90 22.18 -32.55
C TYR A 83 -16.99 22.40 -33.60
N ASP A 84 -18.16 21.78 -33.42
CA ASP A 84 -19.30 21.93 -34.33
C ASP A 84 -19.79 23.38 -34.39
N ALA A 85 -19.89 24.05 -33.23
CA ALA A 85 -20.28 25.45 -33.16
C ALA A 85 -19.30 26.40 -33.89
N ILE A 86 -18.00 26.11 -33.84
CA ILE A 86 -16.98 26.88 -34.57
C ILE A 86 -17.14 26.68 -36.07
N ILE A 87 -17.37 25.44 -36.53
CA ILE A 87 -17.61 25.16 -37.96
C ILE A 87 -18.87 25.88 -38.43
N GLU A 88 -19.98 25.78 -37.71
CA GLU A 88 -21.22 26.47 -38.06
C GLU A 88 -21.02 27.97 -38.16
N ALA A 89 -20.30 28.58 -37.22
CA ALA A 89 -20.00 30.02 -37.23
C ALA A 89 -19.08 30.47 -38.38
N GLN A 90 -18.37 29.55 -39.05
CA GLN A 90 -17.49 29.84 -40.19
C GLN A 90 -18.17 29.64 -41.54
N VAL A 91 -19.32 28.94 -41.58
CA VAL A 91 -20.08 28.65 -42.81
C VAL A 91 -21.14 29.73 -43.11
N PHE A 92 -21.39 30.65 -42.17
CA PHE A 92 -22.20 31.87 -42.37
C PHE A 92 -21.32 33.10 -42.64
#